data_AF-A0A834G5L7-F1
#
_entry.id   AF-A0A834G5L7-F1
#
_cell.length_a   1.000
_cell.length_b   1.000
_cell.length_c   1.000
_cell.angle_alpha   90.00
_cell.angle_beta   90.00
_cell.angle_gamma   90.00
#
_symmetry.space_group_name_H-M   'P 1'
#
loop_
_entity.id
_entity.type
_entity.pdbx_description
1 polymer ?
#
loop_
_entity_poly.entity_id
_entity_poly.type
_entity_poly.pdbx_seq_one_letter_code
_entity_poly.pdbx_strand_id
1 'polypeptide(L)'
;MALRDYPSFSLLFVAAAAVILLFAAGGAEARFKGINQWCRTADYKALCTQMVKGATTQKDAIANAVTTTLDVTLRMGPLLDGLGAVESNLPNVTKDAVVSTCHDSFGTATDNLKDALLYLQKIDDPYTTLDRIQTAETNLYGCADAVTQMGGRWVNTPLARASKVIFKFASNCLAVATQM
;
A
#
# COMPACT_ATOMS: atom_id res chain seq x y z
N MET A 1 4.15 76.19 11.91
CA MET A 1 4.23 75.07 10.95
C MET A 1 5.06 73.98 11.57
N ALA A 2 4.50 72.80 11.81
CA ALA A 2 5.21 71.53 11.95
C ALA A 2 4.16 70.42 11.77
N LEU A 3 4.20 69.76 10.61
CA LEU A 3 3.35 68.61 10.31
C LEU A 3 3.93 67.40 11.04
N ARG A 4 3.05 66.64 11.68
CA ARG A 4 3.34 65.42 12.45
C ARG A 4 3.39 64.25 11.47
N ASP A 5 4.56 63.65 11.31
CA ASP A 5 4.75 62.44 10.51
C ASP A 5 4.09 61.24 11.20
N TYR A 6 3.18 60.56 10.48
CA TYR A 6 2.63 59.27 10.87
C TYR A 6 3.50 58.15 10.28
N PRO A 7 3.91 57.13 11.06
CA PRO A 7 4.59 55.99 10.48
C PRO A 7 3.59 55.16 9.67
N SER A 8 3.85 55.06 8.37
CA SER A 8 3.19 54.14 7.46
C SER A 8 3.53 52.70 7.85
N PHE A 9 2.60 52.01 8.51
CA PHE A 9 2.71 50.57 8.74
C PHE A 9 2.45 49.82 7.43
N SER A 10 3.51 49.25 6.85
CA SER A 10 3.41 48.37 5.68
C SER A 10 2.60 47.11 6.02
N LEU A 11 1.41 46.98 5.43
CA LEU A 11 0.51 45.82 5.52
C LEU A 11 1.12 44.49 5.01
N LEU A 12 2.33 44.53 4.45
CA LEU A 12 3.03 43.37 3.90
C LEU A 12 3.58 42.41 4.98
N PHE A 13 3.77 42.88 6.22
CA PHE A 13 4.30 42.01 7.29
C PHE A 13 3.23 41.16 7.99
N VAL A 14 1.95 41.53 7.90
CA VAL A 14 0.86 40.75 8.51
C VAL A 14 0.54 39.48 7.70
N ALA A 15 0.71 39.53 6.39
CA ALA A 15 0.48 38.38 5.51
C ALA A 15 1.52 37.25 5.70
N ALA A 16 2.77 37.58 6.05
CA ALA A 16 3.82 36.58 6.24
C ALA A 16 3.66 35.77 7.53
N ALA A 17 3.10 36.37 8.59
CA ALA A 17 2.86 35.68 9.87
C ALA A 17 1.67 34.69 9.81
N ALA A 18 0.68 34.95 8.96
CA ALA A 18 -0.48 34.07 8.79
C ALA A 18 -0.12 32.77 8.06
N VAL A 19 0.82 32.81 7.11
CA VAL A 19 1.24 31.62 6.35
C VAL A 19 2.06 30.67 7.23
N ILE A 20 2.88 31.19 8.16
CA ILE A 20 3.69 30.35 9.05
C ILE A 20 2.82 29.59 10.07
N LEU A 21 1.72 30.19 10.54
CA LEU A 21 0.79 29.54 11.47
C LEU A 21 -0.07 28.46 10.81
N LEU A 22 -0.32 28.55 9.50
CA LEU A 22 -1.04 27.51 8.73
C LEU A 22 -0.23 26.22 8.53
N PHE A 23 1.11 26.29 8.57
CA PHE A 23 1.97 25.10 8.53
C PHE A 23 2.29 24.51 9.91
N ALA A 24 2.05 25.26 11.00
CA ALA A 24 2.25 24.80 12.38
C ALA A 24 1.03 24.05 12.94
N ALA A 25 -0.11 24.04 12.24
CA ALA A 25 -1.28 23.22 12.56
C ALA A 25 -1.15 21.77 12.04
N GLY A 26 0.06 21.33 11.66
CA GLY A 26 0.38 19.92 11.61
C GLY A 26 0.26 19.37 13.02
N GLY A 27 -0.89 18.77 13.31
CA GLY A 27 -1.19 18.16 14.61
C GLY A 27 0.01 17.40 15.12
N ALA A 28 0.26 17.50 16.43
CA ALA A 28 1.25 16.69 17.09
C ALA A 28 0.92 15.21 16.83
N GLU A 29 1.46 14.65 15.76
CA GLU A 29 1.43 13.23 15.48
C GLU A 29 2.30 12.61 16.56
N ALA A 30 1.64 12.21 17.65
CA ALA A 30 2.21 11.31 18.63
C ALA A 30 2.82 10.16 17.84
N ARG A 31 4.16 10.08 17.82
CA ARG A 31 4.90 8.96 17.23
C ARG A 31 4.43 7.70 17.93
N PHE A 32 3.48 7.02 17.31
CA PHE A 32 2.79 5.91 17.90
C PHE A 32 3.78 4.77 18.15
N LYS A 33 4.17 4.58 19.41
CA LYS A 33 4.98 3.45 19.88
C LYS A 33 4.04 2.30 20.26
N GLY A 34 3.46 1.62 19.27
CA GLY A 34 2.52 0.50 19.51
C GLY A 34 2.09 -0.22 18.23
N ILE A 35 1.10 -1.11 18.34
CA ILE A 35 0.38 -1.73 17.21
C ILE A 35 -0.83 -0.87 16.87
N ASN A 36 -0.93 -0.36 15.64
CA ASN A 36 -1.98 0.59 15.26
C ASN A 36 -3.35 -0.05 15.53
N GLN A 37 -4.33 0.74 15.98
CA GLN A 37 -5.66 0.22 16.31
C GLN A 37 -6.34 -0.48 15.13
N TRP A 38 -6.01 -0.08 13.90
CA TRP A 38 -6.50 -0.69 12.65
C TRP A 38 -5.76 -1.99 12.28
N CYS A 39 -4.80 -2.44 13.10
CA CYS A 39 -3.89 -3.55 12.80
C CYS A 39 -3.94 -4.67 13.84
N ARG A 40 -5.02 -4.77 14.63
CA ARG A 40 -5.12 -5.74 15.74
C ARG A 40 -5.20 -7.18 15.24
N THR A 41 -5.93 -7.40 14.16
CA THR A 41 -6.13 -8.72 13.52
C THR A 41 -5.02 -9.08 12.53
N ALA A 42 -4.12 -8.14 12.22
CA ALA A 42 -3.09 -8.35 11.23
C ALA A 42 -2.02 -9.34 11.74
N ASP A 43 -1.58 -10.26 10.86
CA ASP A 43 -0.48 -11.19 11.16
C ASP A 43 0.85 -10.43 11.23
N TYR A 44 1.04 -9.43 10.37
CA TYR A 44 2.27 -8.63 10.29
C TYR A 44 2.03 -7.22 10.83
N LYS A 45 1.75 -7.12 12.13
CA LYS A 45 1.31 -5.89 12.83
C LYS A 45 2.20 -4.67 12.62
N ALA A 46 3.53 -4.86 12.64
CA ALA A 46 4.48 -3.78 12.42
C ALA A 46 4.41 -3.24 10.99
N LEU A 47 4.32 -4.14 10.00
CA LEU A 47 4.11 -3.76 8.60
C LEU A 47 2.75 -3.08 8.41
N CYS A 48 1.69 -3.65 8.97
CA CYS A 48 0.35 -3.05 8.91
C CYS A 48 0.36 -1.62 9.48
N THR A 49 1.01 -1.42 10.62
CA THR A 49 1.13 -0.08 11.24
C THR A 49 1.81 0.94 10.33
N GLN A 50 2.76 0.50 9.49
CA GLN A 50 3.36 1.35 8.46
C GLN A 50 2.39 1.61 7.30
N MET A 51 1.64 0.59 6.87
CA MET A 51 0.67 0.69 5.78
C MET A 51 -0.47 1.66 6.09
N VAL A 52 -0.94 1.72 7.33
CA VAL A 52 -2.06 2.58 7.75
C VAL A 52 -1.62 3.92 8.36
N LYS A 53 -0.34 4.29 8.19
CA LYS A 53 0.23 5.49 8.83
C LYS A 53 -0.58 6.74 8.48
N GLY A 54 -0.84 7.60 9.48
CA GLY A 54 -1.58 8.85 9.30
C GLY A 54 -3.10 8.70 9.21
N ALA A 55 -3.64 7.48 9.19
CA ALA A 55 -5.08 7.26 9.14
C ALA A 55 -5.76 7.67 10.45
N THR A 56 -6.74 8.57 10.36
CA THR A 56 -7.57 9.01 11.48
C THR A 56 -8.93 8.30 11.50
N THR A 57 -9.37 7.75 10.37
CA THR A 57 -10.59 6.95 10.23
C THR A 57 -10.31 5.54 9.71
N GLN A 58 -11.26 4.62 9.92
CA GLN A 58 -11.20 3.26 9.33
C GLN A 58 -11.13 3.33 7.79
N LYS A 59 -11.87 4.25 7.18
CA LYS A 59 -11.86 4.48 5.73
C LYS A 59 -10.47 4.89 5.24
N ASP A 60 -9.81 5.81 5.95
CA ASP A 60 -8.43 6.22 5.62
C ASP A 60 -7.44 5.07 5.81
N ALA A 61 -7.61 4.25 6.85
CA ALA A 61 -6.77 3.10 7.11
C ALA A 61 -6.84 2.08 5.97
N ILE A 62 -8.05 1.77 5.51
CA ILE A 62 -8.28 0.89 4.35
C ILE A 62 -7.67 1.53 3.09
N ALA A 63 -7.95 2.81 2.83
CA ALA A 63 -7.40 3.50 1.66
C ALA A 63 -5.86 3.47 1.63
N ASN A 64 -5.21 3.74 2.76
CA ASN A 64 -3.75 3.72 2.87
C ASN A 64 -3.20 2.30 2.68
N ALA A 65 -3.85 1.28 3.26
CA ALA A 65 -3.46 -0.11 3.11
C ALA A 65 -3.60 -0.61 1.66
N VAL A 66 -4.72 -0.29 1.00
CA VAL A 66 -4.96 -0.63 -0.42
C VAL A 66 -3.94 0.07 -1.31
N THR A 67 -3.71 1.38 -1.10
CA THR A 67 -2.74 2.17 -1.88
C THR A 67 -1.33 1.61 -1.74
N THR A 68 -0.91 1.32 -0.51
CA THR A 68 0.42 0.75 -0.25
C THR A 68 0.58 -0.64 -0.90
N THR A 69 -0.47 -1.46 -0.85
CA THR A 69 -0.47 -2.79 -1.49
C THR A 69 -0.40 -2.66 -3.01
N LEU A 70 -1.19 -1.76 -3.59
CA LEU A 70 -1.18 -1.46 -5.03
C LEU A 70 0.21 -1.01 -5.51
N ASP A 71 0.85 -0.08 -4.79
CA ASP A 71 2.19 0.41 -5.09
C ASP A 71 3.22 -0.72 -5.12
N VAL A 72 3.15 -1.63 -4.15
CA VAL A 72 4.06 -2.79 -4.08
C VAL A 72 3.79 -3.76 -5.23
N THR A 73 2.52 -4.08 -5.52
CA THR A 73 2.12 -4.94 -6.63
C THR A 73 2.60 -4.38 -7.97
N LEU A 74 2.42 -3.08 -8.23
CA LEU A 74 2.86 -2.41 -9.46
C LEU A 74 4.38 -2.41 -9.62
N ARG A 75 5.15 -2.30 -8.53
CA ARG A 75 6.63 -2.35 -8.58
C ARG A 75 7.16 -3.75 -8.83
N MET A 76 6.42 -4.77 -8.40
CA MET A 76 6.92 -6.15 -8.40
C MET A 76 6.44 -6.95 -9.61
N GLY A 77 5.33 -6.58 -10.24
CA GLY A 77 4.89 -7.17 -11.51
C GLY A 77 5.99 -7.19 -12.58
N PRO A 78 6.61 -6.04 -12.92
CA PRO A 78 7.68 -5.99 -13.93
C PRO A 78 8.95 -6.77 -13.55
N LEU A 79 9.16 -7.06 -12.26
CA LEU A 79 10.30 -7.86 -11.82
C LEU A 79 10.10 -9.35 -12.15
N LEU A 80 8.85 -9.81 -12.33
CA LEU A 80 8.52 -11.16 -12.80
C LEU A 80 9.07 -11.41 -14.21
N ASP A 81 8.99 -10.41 -15.08
CA ASP A 81 9.49 -10.51 -16.46
C ASP A 81 11.01 -10.71 -16.49
N GLY A 82 11.73 -10.05 -15.57
CA GLY A 82 13.18 -10.16 -15.42
C GLY A 82 13.66 -11.51 -14.87
N LEU A 83 12.80 -12.24 -14.14
CA LEU A 83 13.14 -13.53 -13.55
C LEU A 83 13.19 -14.67 -14.58
N GLY A 84 12.52 -14.50 -15.72
CA GLY A 84 12.69 -15.32 -16.92
C GLY A 84 14.15 -15.43 -17.36
N ALA A 85 14.91 -14.34 -17.27
CA ALA A 85 16.29 -14.26 -17.77
C ALA A 85 17.36 -14.79 -16.79
N VAL A 86 17.09 -14.83 -15.48
CA VAL A 86 18.13 -15.10 -14.44
C VAL A 86 18.26 -16.57 -14.07
N GLU A 87 17.28 -17.41 -14.43
CA GLU A 87 17.28 -18.84 -14.06
C GLU A 87 17.32 -19.75 -15.28
N SER A 88 18.51 -19.95 -15.84
CA SER A 88 18.78 -20.78 -17.02
C SER A 88 18.92 -22.28 -16.73
N ASN A 89 18.92 -22.70 -15.45
CA ASN A 89 19.28 -24.08 -15.08
C ASN A 89 18.08 -24.98 -14.69
N LEU A 90 16.82 -24.53 -14.85
CA LEU A 90 15.61 -25.27 -14.41
C LEU A 90 14.82 -25.78 -15.62
N PRO A 91 13.97 -26.81 -15.47
CA PRO A 91 13.05 -27.19 -16.53
C PRO A 91 12.14 -26.02 -16.88
N ASN A 92 12.31 -25.44 -18.08
CA ASN A 92 11.63 -24.21 -18.51
C ASN A 92 10.10 -24.29 -18.39
N VAL A 93 9.52 -25.48 -18.58
CA VAL A 93 8.06 -25.67 -18.62
C VAL A 93 7.37 -25.32 -17.28
N THR A 94 7.94 -25.69 -16.13
CA THR A 94 7.34 -25.38 -14.82
C THR A 94 7.56 -23.91 -14.45
N LYS A 95 8.70 -23.34 -14.85
CA LYS A 95 9.03 -21.94 -14.63
C LYS A 95 8.06 -21.01 -15.37
N ASP A 96 7.93 -21.22 -16.68
CA ASP A 96 7.16 -20.32 -17.55
C ASP A 96 5.67 -20.35 -17.17
N ALA A 97 5.15 -21.53 -16.81
CA ALA A 97 3.80 -21.66 -16.29
C ALA A 97 3.59 -20.85 -15.00
N VAL A 98 4.50 -20.96 -14.03
CA VAL A 98 4.38 -20.22 -12.75
C VAL A 98 4.56 -18.72 -12.95
N VAL A 99 5.50 -18.29 -13.80
CA VAL A 99 5.69 -16.87 -14.12
C VAL A 99 4.44 -16.31 -14.80
N SER A 100 3.86 -17.03 -15.77
CA SER A 100 2.62 -16.63 -16.44
C SER A 100 1.46 -16.53 -15.43
N THR A 101 1.26 -17.54 -14.59
CA THR A 101 0.23 -17.49 -13.53
C THR A 101 0.44 -16.31 -12.60
N CYS A 102 1.67 -16.07 -12.17
CA CYS A 102 1.98 -14.91 -11.33
C CYS A 102 1.70 -13.58 -12.03
N HIS A 103 2.05 -13.46 -13.31
CA HIS A 103 1.74 -12.25 -14.08
C HIS A 103 0.23 -11.98 -14.13
N ASP A 104 -0.57 -13.00 -14.46
CA ASP A 104 -2.02 -12.88 -14.53
C ASP A 104 -2.65 -12.58 -13.15
N SER A 105 -2.13 -13.22 -12.10
CA SER A 105 -2.54 -12.93 -10.72
C SER A 105 -2.23 -11.49 -10.32
N PHE A 106 -1.07 -10.94 -10.70
CA PHE A 106 -0.71 -9.57 -10.39
C PHE A 106 -1.56 -8.56 -11.17
N GLY A 107 -1.84 -8.82 -12.44
CA GLY A 107 -2.74 -8.00 -13.26
C GLY A 107 -4.13 -7.95 -12.62
N THR A 108 -4.68 -9.12 -12.32
CA THR A 108 -5.99 -9.24 -11.65
C THR A 108 -6.00 -8.55 -10.28
N ALA A 109 -4.97 -8.74 -9.47
CA ALA A 109 -4.87 -8.07 -8.17
C ALA A 109 -4.75 -6.55 -8.31
N THR A 110 -4.00 -6.06 -9.29
CA THR A 110 -3.84 -4.63 -9.57
C THR A 110 -5.18 -3.98 -9.90
N ASP A 111 -5.96 -4.59 -10.78
CA ASP A 111 -7.25 -4.04 -11.19
C ASP A 111 -8.26 -4.06 -10.03
N ASN A 112 -8.30 -5.15 -9.26
CA ASN A 112 -9.15 -5.21 -8.07
C ASN A 112 -8.73 -4.20 -6.99
N LEU A 113 -7.44 -3.94 -6.77
CA LEU A 113 -7.00 -2.92 -5.81
C LEU A 113 -7.36 -1.50 -6.26
N LYS A 114 -7.33 -1.20 -7.57
CA LYS A 114 -7.82 0.08 -8.12
C LYS A 114 -9.33 0.22 -7.93
N ASP A 115 -10.08 -0.84 -8.23
CA ASP A 115 -11.53 -0.86 -8.02
C ASP A 115 -11.87 -0.71 -6.54
N ALA A 116 -11.13 -1.36 -5.63
CA ALA A 116 -11.32 -1.20 -4.20
C ALA A 116 -11.23 0.27 -3.76
N LEU A 117 -10.24 1.03 -4.28
CA LEU A 117 -10.13 2.48 -4.04
C LEU A 117 -11.30 3.26 -4.62
N LEU A 118 -11.74 2.93 -5.84
CA LEU A 118 -12.91 3.55 -6.49
C LEU A 118 -14.17 3.34 -5.64
N TYR A 119 -14.48 2.09 -5.28
CA TYR A 119 -15.65 1.75 -4.50
C TYR A 119 -15.60 2.35 -3.09
N LEU A 120 -14.43 2.39 -2.47
CA LEU A 120 -14.27 2.96 -1.12
C LEU A 120 -14.45 4.48 -1.14
N GLN A 121 -13.80 5.18 -2.07
CA GLN A 121 -13.67 6.63 -2.01
C GLN A 121 -14.74 7.39 -2.79
N LYS A 122 -15.24 6.81 -3.89
CA LYS A 122 -16.14 7.51 -4.82
C LYS A 122 -17.57 7.01 -4.74
N ILE A 123 -17.74 5.70 -4.58
CA ILE A 123 -19.07 5.05 -4.57
C ILE A 123 -19.58 4.89 -3.13
N ASP A 124 -18.66 4.75 -2.17
CA ASP A 124 -18.96 4.50 -0.75
C ASP A 124 -19.65 3.14 -0.52
N ASP A 125 -19.18 2.10 -1.23
CA ASP A 125 -19.68 0.73 -1.12
C ASP A 125 -18.66 -0.17 -0.39
N PRO A 126 -18.77 -0.33 0.94
CA PRO A 126 -17.82 -1.10 1.73
C PRO A 126 -17.81 -2.60 1.39
N TYR A 127 -18.94 -3.17 0.96
CA TYR A 127 -19.02 -4.59 0.63
C TYR A 127 -18.26 -4.90 -0.65
N THR A 128 -18.48 -4.10 -1.69
CA THR A 128 -17.73 -4.26 -2.94
C THR A 128 -16.25 -3.93 -2.73
N THR A 129 -15.90 -2.93 -1.90
CA THR A 129 -14.50 -2.70 -1.53
C THR A 129 -13.86 -3.95 -0.91
N LEU A 130 -14.53 -4.60 0.05
CA LEU A 130 -13.99 -5.79 0.71
C LEU A 130 -13.83 -6.96 -0.27
N ASP A 131 -14.83 -7.22 -1.12
CA ASP A 131 -14.78 -8.25 -2.16
C ASP A 131 -13.58 -8.09 -3.11
N ARG A 132 -13.32 -6.85 -3.54
CA ARG A 132 -12.17 -6.52 -4.37
C ARG A 132 -10.84 -6.76 -3.65
N ILE A 133 -10.75 -6.40 -2.37
CA ILE A 133 -9.55 -6.64 -1.56
C ILE A 133 -9.32 -8.15 -1.36
N GLN A 134 -10.37 -8.92 -1.07
CA GLN A 134 -10.31 -10.39 -0.94
C GLN A 134 -9.84 -11.05 -2.25
N THR A 135 -10.39 -10.62 -3.38
CA THR A 135 -9.99 -11.12 -4.70
C THR A 135 -8.53 -10.83 -4.98
N ALA A 136 -8.06 -9.61 -4.69
CA ALA A 136 -6.65 -9.26 -4.86
C ALA A 136 -5.73 -10.10 -3.96
N GLU A 137 -6.10 -10.29 -2.70
CA GLU A 137 -5.34 -11.11 -1.76
C GLU A 137 -5.24 -12.57 -2.20
N THR A 138 -6.35 -13.16 -2.64
CA THR A 138 -6.40 -14.54 -3.13
C THR A 138 -5.50 -14.75 -4.35
N ASN A 139 -5.48 -13.81 -5.28
CA ASN A 139 -4.61 -13.87 -6.46
C ASN A 139 -3.12 -13.78 -6.07
N LEU A 140 -2.78 -12.85 -5.19
CA LEU A 140 -1.39 -12.67 -4.73
C LEU A 140 -0.91 -13.87 -3.89
N TYR A 141 -1.79 -14.46 -3.09
CA TYR A 141 -1.54 -15.73 -2.42
C TYR A 141 -1.31 -16.86 -3.42
N GLY A 142 -2.16 -16.99 -4.44
CA GLY A 142 -2.04 -18.03 -5.46
C GLY A 142 -0.67 -18.03 -6.16
N CYS A 143 -0.15 -16.85 -6.51
CA CYS A 143 1.22 -16.74 -7.02
C CYS A 143 2.28 -17.15 -5.97
N ALA A 144 2.16 -16.66 -4.73
CA ALA A 144 3.11 -17.00 -3.67
C ALA A 144 3.14 -18.51 -3.35
N ASP A 145 1.98 -19.15 -3.40
CA ASP A 145 1.82 -20.58 -3.22
C ASP A 145 2.39 -21.35 -4.42
N ALA A 146 2.07 -20.97 -5.66
CA ALA A 146 2.64 -21.56 -6.86
C ALA A 146 4.18 -21.53 -6.85
N VAL A 147 4.77 -20.40 -6.44
CA VAL A 147 6.23 -20.26 -6.28
C VAL A 147 6.78 -21.16 -5.18
N THR A 148 6.04 -21.34 -4.09
CA THR A 148 6.43 -22.22 -2.99
C THR A 148 6.37 -23.69 -3.39
N GLN A 149 5.34 -24.09 -4.15
CA GLN A 149 5.15 -25.44 -4.67
C GLN A 149 6.25 -25.87 -5.63
N MET A 150 6.93 -24.93 -6.32
CA MET A 150 8.09 -25.27 -7.15
C MET A 150 9.26 -25.89 -6.36
N GLY A 151 9.36 -25.60 -5.05
CA GLY A 151 10.30 -26.24 -4.13
C GLY A 151 11.79 -26.14 -4.51
N GLY A 152 12.62 -26.90 -3.79
CA GLY A 152 14.04 -27.07 -4.12
C GLY A 152 14.84 -25.76 -4.13
N ARG A 153 15.42 -25.40 -5.27
CA ARG A 153 16.23 -24.17 -5.42
C ARG A 153 15.41 -22.89 -5.54
N TRP A 154 14.11 -22.98 -5.82
CA TRP A 154 13.22 -21.84 -6.01
C TRP A 154 12.92 -21.08 -4.73
N VAL A 155 12.90 -21.74 -3.57
CA VAL A 155 12.52 -21.11 -2.30
C VAL A 155 13.47 -19.98 -1.86
N ASN A 156 14.68 -19.92 -2.42
CA ASN A 156 15.70 -18.92 -2.10
C ASN A 156 15.84 -17.82 -3.16
N THR A 157 15.03 -17.85 -4.21
CA THR A 157 15.15 -16.92 -5.35
C THR A 157 14.56 -15.55 -5.00
N PRO A 158 14.94 -14.50 -5.74
CA PRO A 158 14.30 -13.20 -5.60
C PRO A 158 12.78 -13.27 -5.84
N LEU A 159 12.31 -14.16 -6.72
CA LEU A 159 10.88 -14.40 -6.95
C LEU A 159 10.16 -14.90 -5.69
N ALA A 160 10.70 -15.92 -5.01
CA ALA A 160 10.08 -16.45 -3.80
C ALA A 160 10.09 -15.45 -2.64
N ARG A 161 11.11 -14.59 -2.57
CA ARG A 161 11.12 -13.48 -1.59
C ARG A 161 10.09 -12.42 -1.96
N ALA A 162 10.02 -12.07 -3.24
CA ALA A 162 9.10 -11.09 -3.76
C ALA A 162 7.64 -11.50 -3.51
N SER A 163 7.27 -12.72 -3.90
CA SER A 163 5.90 -13.23 -3.71
C SER A 163 5.49 -13.26 -2.24
N LYS A 164 6.39 -13.70 -1.35
CA LYS A 164 6.18 -13.65 0.11
C LYS A 164 5.99 -12.23 0.63
N VAL A 165 6.78 -11.27 0.15
CA VAL A 165 6.67 -9.87 0.57
C VAL A 165 5.30 -9.33 0.19
N ILE A 166 4.88 -9.49 -1.07
CA ILE A 166 3.59 -8.98 -1.55
C ILE A 166 2.43 -9.59 -0.79
N PHE A 167 2.46 -10.90 -0.57
CA PHE A 167 1.42 -11.57 0.19
C PHE A 167 1.25 -10.96 1.59
N LYS A 168 2.33 -10.55 2.26
CA LYS A 168 2.23 -9.86 3.57
C LYS A 168 1.50 -8.53 3.48
N PHE A 169 1.70 -7.76 2.41
CA PHE A 169 0.96 -6.52 2.19
C PHE A 169 -0.52 -6.83 1.93
N ALA A 170 -0.82 -7.79 1.06
CA ALA A 170 -2.20 -8.15 0.73
C ALA A 170 -2.97 -8.70 1.94
N SER A 171 -2.37 -9.62 2.69
CA SER A 171 -2.93 -10.18 3.92
C SER A 171 -3.21 -9.10 4.98
N ASN A 172 -2.26 -8.17 5.19
CA ASN A 172 -2.49 -7.05 6.09
C ASN A 172 -3.57 -6.09 5.58
N CYS A 173 -3.63 -5.85 4.27
CA CYS A 173 -4.66 -5.00 3.65
C CYS A 173 -6.05 -5.58 3.93
N LEU A 174 -6.21 -6.89 3.72
CA LEU A 174 -7.44 -7.60 4.05
C LEU A 174 -7.74 -7.56 5.55
N ALA A 175 -6.73 -7.72 6.41
CA ALA A 175 -6.91 -7.62 7.86
C ALA A 175 -7.42 -6.24 8.30
N VAL A 176 -6.93 -5.16 7.68
CA VAL A 176 -7.43 -3.79 7.93
C VAL A 176 -8.88 -3.68 7.47
N ALA A 177 -9.19 -4.15 6.25
CA ALA A 177 -10.53 -4.07 5.67
C ALA A 177 -11.58 -4.87 6.44
N THR A 178 -11.26 -6.06 6.92
CA THR A 178 -12.19 -6.95 7.64
C THR A 178 -12.58 -6.48 9.04
N GLN A 179 -11.95 -5.40 9.55
CA GLN A 179 -12.33 -4.75 10.81
C GLN A 179 -13.42 -3.67 10.62
N MET A 180 -13.95 -3.52 9.41
CA MET A 180 -15.02 -2.57 9.08
C MET A 180 -16.37 -2.92 9.70
#